data_AF-A0A1L5KNH9-F1
#
_entry.id   AF-A0A1L5KNH9-F1
#
_cell.length_a   1.000
_cell.length_b   1.000
_cell.length_c   1.000
_cell.angle_alpha   90.00
_cell.angle_beta   90.00
_cell.angle_gamma   90.00
#
_symmetry.space_group_name_H-M   'P 1'
#
loop_
_entity.id
_entity.type
_entity.pdbx_description
1 polymer ?
#
loop_
_entity_poly.entity_id
_entity_poly.type
_entity_poly.pdbx_seq_one_letter_code
_entity_poly.pdbx_strand_id
1 'polypeptide(L)'
;MNIPQLTALCLRYHGVLLDASEEVVHVAVVDAPSHELLDALHFATTKRIEITCWTRQQMEGHASRTQQTLPVAVQEKHQPKAELLTRTLQSALEQRASDIHIEPADNAYRIRLRIDGVLHPLPDVSPDAGVALTARLKVLGNLDIAEHRLPQDGQFTVELAGNAVSFRIATLPCRGGEKVVLRLLQQV
;
A
#
# COMPACT_ATOMS: atom_id res chain seq x y z
N MET A 1 -8.89 -7.64 -16.95
CA MET A 1 -9.96 -7.41 -15.96
C MET A 1 -9.49 -6.36 -14.94
N ASN A 2 -10.16 -5.21 -14.83
CA ASN A 2 -9.73 -4.15 -13.91
C ASN A 2 -10.48 -4.26 -12.57
N ILE A 3 -10.20 -5.33 -11.82
CA ILE A 3 -10.77 -5.60 -10.48
C ILE A 3 -10.74 -4.34 -9.58
N PRO A 4 -9.65 -3.54 -9.53
CA PRO A 4 -9.61 -2.33 -8.72
C PRO A 4 -10.69 -1.30 -9.06
N GLN A 5 -11.04 -1.16 -10.34
CA GLN A 5 -12.11 -0.26 -10.78
C GLN A 5 -13.48 -0.78 -10.32
N LEU A 6 -13.73 -2.08 -10.42
CA LEU A 6 -14.99 -2.69 -9.96
C LEU A 6 -15.13 -2.65 -8.43
N THR A 7 -14.05 -2.90 -7.69
CA THR A 7 -14.05 -2.78 -6.22
C THR A 7 -14.32 -1.34 -5.79
N ALA A 8 -13.64 -0.35 -6.39
CA ALA A 8 -13.87 1.06 -6.08
C ALA A 8 -15.30 1.50 -6.43
N LEU A 9 -15.85 0.99 -7.52
CA LEU A 9 -17.24 1.23 -7.92
C LEU A 9 -18.23 0.66 -6.89
N CYS A 10 -18.05 -0.59 -6.48
CA CYS A 10 -18.90 -1.22 -5.47
C CYS A 10 -18.86 -0.42 -4.15
N LEU A 11 -17.66 -0.08 -3.67
CA LEU A 11 -17.49 0.69 -2.42
C LEU A 11 -18.17 2.07 -2.50
N ARG A 12 -18.10 2.73 -3.65
CA ARG A 12 -18.73 4.04 -3.87
C ARG A 12 -20.25 3.99 -3.71
N TYR A 13 -20.88 2.87 -4.04
CA TYR A 13 -22.33 2.68 -3.95
C TYR A 13 -22.72 1.71 -2.83
N HIS A 14 -21.92 1.63 -1.76
CA HIS A 14 -22.18 0.81 -0.57
C HIS A 14 -22.34 -0.70 -0.83
N GLY A 15 -21.72 -1.21 -1.89
CA GLY A 15 -21.58 -2.63 -2.19
C GLY A 15 -20.18 -3.15 -1.90
N VAL A 16 -20.06 -4.46 -1.75
CA VAL A 16 -18.79 -5.18 -1.57
C VAL A 16 -18.64 -6.19 -2.69
N LEU A 17 -17.53 -6.11 -3.42
CA LEU A 17 -17.19 -7.11 -4.42
C LEU A 17 -16.74 -8.38 -3.68
N LEU A 18 -17.47 -9.49 -3.87
CA LEU A 18 -17.13 -10.79 -3.27
C LEU A 18 -16.15 -11.56 -4.14
N ASP A 19 -16.45 -11.63 -5.44
CA ASP A 19 -15.63 -12.30 -6.43
C ASP A 19 -15.81 -11.64 -7.81
N ALA A 20 -14.76 -11.69 -8.63
CA ALA A 20 -14.81 -11.26 -10.02
C ALA A 20 -14.01 -12.23 -10.88
N SER A 21 -14.71 -13.05 -11.66
CA SER A 21 -14.15 -13.98 -12.63
C SER A 21 -14.29 -13.45 -14.06
N GLU A 22 -13.81 -14.19 -15.06
CA GLU A 22 -13.97 -13.82 -16.47
C GLU A 22 -15.43 -13.83 -16.95
N GLU A 23 -16.31 -14.59 -16.30
CA GLU A 23 -17.71 -14.76 -16.74
C GLU A 23 -18.74 -14.12 -15.80
N VAL A 24 -18.45 -14.07 -14.49
CA VAL A 24 -19.39 -13.61 -13.45
C VAL A 24 -18.74 -12.62 -12.49
N VAL A 25 -19.49 -11.60 -12.09
CA VAL A 25 -19.11 -10.64 -11.05
C VAL A 25 -20.11 -10.75 -9.91
N HIS A 26 -19.64 -11.12 -8.72
CA HIS A 26 -20.48 -11.33 -7.53
C HIS A 26 -20.34 -10.15 -6.57
N VAL A 27 -21.44 -9.45 -6.31
CA VAL A 27 -21.48 -8.25 -5.46
C VAL A 27 -22.46 -8.45 -4.31
N ALA A 28 -22.02 -8.17 -3.09
CA ALA A 28 -22.90 -8.07 -1.92
C ALA A 28 -23.34 -6.63 -1.71
N VAL A 29 -24.61 -6.42 -1.37
CA VAL A 29 -25.18 -5.11 -1.05
C VAL A 29 -25.98 -5.19 0.24
N VAL A 30 -26.04 -4.08 0.99
CA VAL A 30 -26.85 -4.04 2.20
C VAL A 30 -28.32 -3.85 1.83
N ASP A 31 -29.17 -4.77 2.28
CA ASP A 31 -30.63 -4.78 2.11
C ASP A 31 -31.12 -4.89 0.65
N ALA A 32 -30.83 -3.91 -0.21
CA ALA A 32 -31.22 -3.90 -1.63
C ALA A 32 -30.20 -3.14 -2.50
N PRO A 33 -29.96 -3.60 -3.75
CA PRO A 33 -29.10 -2.87 -4.68
C PRO A 33 -29.76 -1.57 -5.14
N SER A 34 -29.00 -0.48 -5.18
CA SER A 34 -29.46 0.75 -5.80
C SER A 34 -29.44 0.63 -7.33
N HIS A 35 -30.37 1.32 -8.01
CA HIS A 35 -30.40 1.37 -9.48
C HIS A 35 -29.10 1.96 -10.05
N GLU A 36 -28.51 2.95 -9.37
CA GLU A 36 -27.24 3.55 -9.77
C GLU A 36 -26.07 2.54 -9.75
N LEU A 37 -26.04 1.64 -8.76
CA LEU A 37 -25.02 0.58 -8.69
C LEU A 37 -25.17 -0.40 -9.86
N LEU A 38 -26.41 -0.78 -10.19
CA LEU A 38 -26.71 -1.68 -11.30
C LEU A 38 -26.27 -1.10 -12.63
N ASP A 39 -26.62 0.16 -12.90
CA ASP A 39 -26.24 0.86 -14.13
C ASP A 39 -24.73 1.02 -14.24
N ALA A 40 -24.08 1.38 -13.13
CA ALA A 40 -22.64 1.53 -13.08
C ALA A 40 -21.91 0.20 -13.32
N LEU A 41 -22.38 -0.90 -12.73
CA LEU A 41 -21.81 -2.23 -12.96
C LEU A 41 -22.05 -2.69 -14.40
N HIS A 42 -23.24 -2.46 -14.95
CA HIS A 42 -23.54 -2.81 -16.34
C HIS A 42 -22.69 -2.02 -17.34
N PHE A 43 -22.38 -0.76 -17.04
CA PHE A 43 -21.47 0.07 -17.84
C PHE A 43 -20.01 -0.38 -17.70
N ALA A 44 -19.60 -0.76 -16.49
CA ALA A 44 -18.21 -1.15 -16.22
C ALA A 44 -17.87 -2.58 -16.67
N THR A 45 -18.87 -3.46 -16.83
CA THR A 45 -18.66 -4.86 -17.23
C THR A 45 -19.83 -5.41 -18.05
N THR A 46 -19.50 -6.14 -19.13
CA THR A 46 -20.48 -6.87 -19.95
C THR A 46 -20.76 -8.29 -19.43
N LYS A 47 -20.25 -8.64 -18.24
CA LYS A 47 -20.37 -9.96 -17.62
C LYS A 47 -21.69 -10.12 -16.88
N ARG A 48 -22.02 -11.37 -16.53
CA ARG A 48 -23.17 -11.67 -15.70
C ARG A 48 -22.92 -11.16 -14.28
N ILE A 49 -23.81 -10.29 -13.78
CA ILE A 49 -23.71 -9.74 -12.43
C ILE A 49 -24.64 -10.54 -11.51
N GLU A 50 -24.09 -11.11 -10.45
CA GLU A 50 -24.86 -11.77 -9.40
C GLU A 50 -24.81 -10.92 -8.13
N ILE A 51 -25.99 -10.55 -7.62
CA ILE A 51 -26.12 -9.69 -6.45
C ILE A 51 -26.69 -10.49 -5.29
N THR A 52 -26.05 -10.40 -4.14
CA THR A 52 -26.55 -10.98 -2.90
C THR A 52 -26.83 -9.88 -1.89
N CYS A 53 -28.05 -9.86 -1.37
CA CYS A 53 -28.42 -8.92 -0.31
C CYS A 53 -27.99 -9.47 1.04
N TRP A 54 -27.17 -8.71 1.76
CA TRP A 54 -26.76 -8.99 3.12
C TRP A 54 -27.41 -8.03 4.10
N THR A 55 -27.59 -8.49 5.33
CA THR A 55 -27.95 -7.61 6.44
C THR A 55 -26.72 -6.80 6.87
N ARG A 56 -26.94 -5.66 7.54
CA ARG A 56 -25.84 -4.85 8.11
C ARG A 56 -24.91 -5.67 9.01
N GLN A 57 -25.46 -6.59 9.80
CA GLN A 57 -24.69 -7.46 10.69
C GLN A 57 -23.82 -8.47 9.90
N GLN A 58 -24.31 -9.00 8.77
CA GLN A 58 -23.52 -9.86 7.88
C GLN A 58 -22.38 -9.08 7.20
N MET A 59 -22.63 -7.83 6.83
CA MET A 59 -21.62 -6.95 6.24
C MET A 59 -20.48 -6.63 7.23
N GLU A 60 -20.82 -6.31 8.48
CA GLU A 60 -19.86 -6.05 9.57
C GLU A 60 -19.07 -7.32 9.95
N GLY A 61 -19.73 -8.48 9.96
CA GLY A 61 -19.10 -9.79 10.17
C GLY A 61 -18.12 -10.18 9.05
N HIS A 62 -18.41 -9.81 7.80
CA HIS A 62 -17.49 -10.01 6.68
C HIS A 62 -16.26 -9.10 6.80
N ALA A 63 -16.44 -7.82 7.15
CA ALA A 63 -15.34 -6.86 7.33
C ALA A 63 -14.34 -7.31 8.42
N SER A 64 -14.84 -7.91 9.49
CA SER A 64 -14.02 -8.47 10.58
C SER A 64 -13.40 -9.83 10.22
N ARG A 65 -14.06 -10.66 9.40
CA ARG A 65 -13.51 -11.93 8.91
C ARG A 65 -12.38 -11.77 7.89
N THR A 66 -12.44 -10.74 7.03
CA THR A 66 -11.32 -10.39 6.14
C THR A 66 -10.05 -9.96 6.88
N GLN A 67 -10.13 -9.61 8.17
CA GLN A 67 -8.96 -9.26 8.99
C GLN A 67 -8.29 -10.47 9.70
N GLN A 68 -8.90 -11.67 9.70
CA GLN A 68 -8.44 -12.78 10.57
C GLN A 68 -8.09 -14.10 9.88
N THR A 69 -8.09 -14.20 8.55
CA THR A 69 -7.71 -15.45 7.87
C THR A 69 -6.76 -15.21 6.70
N LEU A 70 -5.47 -15.48 6.93
CA LEU A 70 -4.51 -15.86 5.87
C LEU A 70 -4.62 -17.38 5.69
N PRO A 71 -4.55 -17.89 4.44
CA PRO A 71 -3.25 -18.33 3.95
C PRO A 71 -3.01 -18.11 2.44
N VAL A 72 -1.72 -17.93 2.12
CA VAL A 72 -0.97 -18.37 0.94
C VAL A 72 -1.62 -18.28 -0.46
N ALA A 73 -0.87 -17.61 -1.33
CA ALA A 73 -0.87 -17.61 -2.80
C ALA A 73 -1.60 -16.44 -3.49
N VAL A 74 -0.79 -15.77 -4.32
CA VAL A 74 -1.14 -14.75 -5.33
C VAL A 74 -1.58 -13.41 -4.75
N GLN A 75 -0.63 -12.56 -4.37
CA GLN A 75 -0.92 -11.16 -4.03
C GLN A 75 -0.23 -10.20 -4.98
N GLU A 76 -0.89 -9.96 -6.11
CA GLU A 76 -0.87 -8.63 -6.71
C GLU A 76 -2.11 -7.86 -6.23
N LYS A 77 -1.88 -6.61 -5.80
CA LYS A 77 -2.80 -5.46 -5.69
C LYS A 77 -3.29 -5.05 -4.29
N HIS A 78 -2.74 -3.90 -3.88
CA HIS A 78 -3.21 -2.93 -2.89
C HIS A 78 -3.09 -3.32 -1.41
N GLN A 79 -1.85 -3.39 -0.95
CA GLN A 79 -1.53 -3.12 0.46
C GLN A 79 -1.83 -1.64 0.78
N PRO A 80 -2.43 -1.33 1.95
CA PRO A 80 -2.52 0.04 2.44
C PRO A 80 -1.11 0.66 2.47
N LYS A 81 -0.88 1.69 1.66
CA LYS A 81 0.46 2.27 1.43
C LYS A 81 1.15 2.71 2.74
N ALA A 82 0.38 3.12 3.73
CA ALA A 82 0.87 3.48 5.07
C ALA A 82 1.41 2.26 5.85
N GLU A 83 0.78 1.10 5.69
CA GLU A 83 1.17 -0.13 6.36
C GLU A 83 2.49 -0.68 5.81
N LEU A 84 2.72 -0.50 4.50
CA LEU A 84 3.99 -0.86 3.86
C LEU A 84 5.17 -0.10 4.47
N LEU A 85 5.04 1.20 4.70
CA LEU A 85 6.10 1.99 5.32
C LEU A 85 6.38 1.48 6.73
N THR A 86 5.35 1.35 7.57
CA THR A 86 5.49 0.88 8.95
C THR A 86 6.16 -0.50 9.00
N ARG A 87 5.72 -1.45 8.16
CA ARG A 87 6.32 -2.78 8.06
C ARG A 87 7.78 -2.73 7.60
N THR A 88 8.11 -1.86 6.63
CA THR A 88 9.48 -1.69 6.15
C THR A 88 10.39 -1.18 7.28
N LEU A 89 9.94 -0.18 8.04
CA LEU A 89 10.68 0.38 9.17
C LEU A 89 10.82 -0.66 10.30
N GLN A 90 9.76 -1.39 10.63
CA GLN A 90 9.80 -2.46 11.64
C GLN A 90 10.77 -3.58 11.23
N SER A 91 10.71 -4.04 9.97
CA SER A 91 11.59 -5.08 9.47
C SER A 91 13.06 -4.66 9.52
N ALA A 92 13.36 -3.38 9.24
CA ALA A 92 14.70 -2.84 9.38
C ALA A 92 15.19 -2.89 10.84
N LEU A 93 14.32 -2.62 11.82
CA LEU A 93 14.68 -2.70 13.24
C LEU A 93 14.87 -4.15 13.71
N GLU A 94 13.95 -5.05 13.36
CA GLU A 94 14.02 -6.46 13.70
C GLU A 94 15.30 -7.10 13.15
N GLN A 95 15.67 -6.75 11.92
CA GLN A 95 16.88 -7.24 11.26
C GLN A 95 18.14 -6.41 11.59
N ARG A 96 18.04 -5.41 12.48
CA ARG A 96 19.14 -4.53 12.90
C ARG A 96 19.87 -3.87 11.71
N ALA A 97 19.12 -3.47 10.69
CA ALA A 97 19.66 -2.80 9.52
C ALA A 97 20.14 -1.38 9.88
N SER A 98 21.30 -0.98 9.34
CA SER A 98 21.85 0.35 9.52
C SER A 98 21.17 1.38 8.60
N ASP A 99 20.79 0.97 7.39
CA ASP A 99 20.22 1.83 6.37
C ASP A 99 19.10 1.10 5.61
N ILE A 100 18.12 1.86 5.15
CA ILE A 100 17.03 1.42 4.27
C ILE A 100 17.19 2.21 2.96
N HIS A 101 17.28 1.50 1.85
CA HIS A 101 17.38 2.06 0.51
C HIS A 101 16.07 1.80 -0.23
N ILE A 102 15.43 2.86 -0.72
CA ILE A 102 14.21 2.80 -1.52
C ILE A 102 14.53 3.49 -2.84
N GLU A 103 14.55 2.77 -3.96
CA GLU A 103 15.01 3.34 -5.22
C GLU A 103 14.13 2.93 -6.41
N PRO A 104 13.93 3.82 -7.40
CA PRO A 104 13.28 3.46 -8.64
C PRO A 104 14.09 2.38 -9.39
N ALA A 105 13.38 1.43 -9.97
CA ALA A 105 13.86 0.46 -10.96
C ALA A 105 12.96 0.55 -12.21
N ASP A 106 13.28 -0.18 -13.28
CA ASP A 106 12.63 0.01 -14.58
C ASP A 106 11.08 -0.04 -14.53
N ASN A 107 10.53 -1.09 -13.91
CA ASN A 107 9.07 -1.28 -13.77
C ASN A 107 8.63 -1.51 -12.30
N ALA A 108 9.46 -1.12 -11.34
CA ALA A 108 9.20 -1.36 -9.93
C ALA A 108 9.97 -0.35 -9.05
N TYR A 109 9.71 -0.38 -7.76
CA TYR A 109 10.57 0.23 -6.75
C TYR A 109 11.23 -0.86 -5.93
N ARG A 110 12.54 -0.76 -5.77
CA ARG A 110 13.34 -1.71 -5.01
C ARG A 110 13.55 -1.19 -3.60
N ILE A 111 13.37 -2.07 -2.62
CA ILE A 111 13.68 -1.79 -1.22
C ILE A 111 14.81 -2.72 -0.78
N ARG A 112 15.86 -2.17 -0.17
CA ARG A 112 17.00 -2.94 0.35
C ARG A 112 17.36 -2.48 1.75
N LEU A 113 17.72 -3.42 2.61
CA LEU A 113 18.23 -3.17 3.95
C LEU A 113 19.74 -3.36 3.96
N ARG A 114 20.50 -2.44 4.56
CA ARG A 114 21.93 -2.65 4.81
C ARG A 114 22.09 -3.32 6.18
N ILE A 115 22.49 -4.58 6.20
CA ILE A 115 22.72 -5.38 7.41
C ILE A 115 24.19 -5.78 7.38
N ASP A 116 24.92 -5.46 8.45
CA ASP A 116 26.36 -5.75 8.58
C ASP A 116 27.20 -5.31 7.36
N GLY A 117 26.82 -4.17 6.76
CA GLY A 117 27.49 -3.59 5.60
C GLY A 117 27.04 -4.15 4.24
N VAL A 118 26.21 -5.18 4.20
CA VAL A 118 25.72 -5.83 2.98
C VAL A 118 24.27 -5.45 2.68
N LEU A 119 23.92 -5.25 1.40
CA LEU A 119 22.56 -4.92 0.98
C LEU A 119 21.73 -6.18 0.73
N HIS A 120 20.66 -6.33 1.50
CA HIS A 120 19.69 -7.42 1.39
C HIS A 120 18.39 -6.91 0.77
N PRO A 121 17.91 -7.52 -0.32
CA PRO A 121 16.65 -7.10 -0.94
C PRO A 121 15.44 -7.51 -0.11
N LEU A 122 14.46 -6.62 -0.04
CA LEU A 122 13.08 -6.95 0.31
C LEU A 122 12.26 -7.14 -0.99
N PRO A 123 11.02 -7.65 -0.90
CA PRO A 123 10.14 -7.71 -2.07
C PRO A 123 10.01 -6.34 -2.75
N ASP A 124 10.13 -6.34 -4.07
CA ASP A 124 9.91 -5.14 -4.87
C ASP A 124 8.45 -4.67 -4.75
N VAL A 125 8.23 -3.37 -4.88
CA VAL A 125 6.92 -2.74 -4.77
C VAL A 125 6.54 -2.04 -6.06
N SER A 126 5.25 -1.79 -6.28
CA SER A 126 4.82 -1.10 -7.49
C SER A 126 5.34 0.35 -7.55
N PRO A 127 5.50 0.93 -8.75
CA PRO A 127 5.91 2.33 -8.89
C PRO A 127 5.06 3.31 -8.07
N ASP A 128 3.73 3.14 -8.10
CA ASP A 128 2.78 3.97 -7.35
C ASP A 128 2.92 3.86 -5.83
N ALA A 129 3.41 2.72 -5.34
CA ALA A 129 3.72 2.50 -3.93
C ALA A 129 5.03 3.22 -3.57
N GLY A 130 6.06 3.09 -4.40
CA GLY A 130 7.34 3.78 -4.20
C GLY A 130 7.24 5.31 -4.17
N VAL A 131 6.47 5.89 -5.09
CA VAL A 131 6.18 7.34 -5.11
C VAL A 131 5.46 7.77 -3.83
N ALA A 132 4.46 7.00 -3.39
CA ALA A 132 3.72 7.30 -2.18
C ALA A 132 4.58 7.16 -0.91
N LEU A 133 5.46 6.17 -0.85
CA LEU A 133 6.45 6.02 0.23
C LEU A 133 7.36 7.25 0.30
N THR A 134 7.87 7.69 -0.85
CA THR A 134 8.73 8.88 -0.94
C THR A 134 8.00 10.12 -0.40
N ALA A 135 6.77 10.37 -0.85
CA ALA A 135 5.98 11.51 -0.38
C ALA A 135 5.71 11.45 1.14
N ARG A 136 5.36 10.26 1.67
CA ARG A 136 5.13 10.08 3.11
C ARG A 136 6.40 10.31 3.93
N LEU A 137 7.55 9.84 3.44
CA LEU A 137 8.85 10.03 4.06
C LEU A 137 9.28 11.50 4.04
N LYS A 138 8.98 12.23 2.95
CA LYS A 138 9.19 13.68 2.89
C LYS A 138 8.36 14.43 3.93
N VAL A 139 7.09 14.07 4.12
CA VAL A 139 6.25 14.63 5.19
C VAL A 139 6.88 14.39 6.57
N LEU A 140 7.31 13.15 6.85
CA LEU A 140 7.93 12.81 8.14
C LEU A 140 9.21 13.60 8.38
N GLY A 141 10.07 13.72 7.35
CA GLY A 141 11.33 14.45 7.40
C GLY A 141 11.23 15.97 7.27
N ASN A 142 10.01 16.53 7.20
CA ASN A 142 9.76 17.96 6.94
C ASN A 142 10.46 18.48 5.67
N LEU A 143 10.44 17.68 4.60
CA LEU A 143 10.99 17.98 3.28
C LEU A 143 9.93 18.55 2.34
N ASP A 144 10.34 19.25 1.29
CA ASP A 144 9.42 19.75 0.26
C ASP A 144 8.95 18.60 -0.65
N ILE A 145 7.65 18.29 -0.55
CA ILE A 145 7.00 17.22 -1.29
C ILE A 145 6.91 17.54 -2.79
N ALA A 146 6.79 18.82 -3.15
CA ALA A 146 6.63 19.27 -4.52
C ALA A 146 7.97 19.37 -5.27
N GLU A 147 9.09 19.50 -4.55
CA GLU A 147 10.42 19.53 -5.16
C GLU A 147 10.97 18.12 -5.38
N HIS A 148 11.22 17.76 -6.64
CA HIS A 148 11.73 16.45 -7.06
C HIS A 148 13.04 16.54 -7.85
N ARG A 149 13.57 17.75 -8.08
CA ARG A 149 14.71 18.03 -8.97
C ARG A 149 16.00 18.27 -8.22
N LEU A 150 15.92 18.53 -6.92
CA LEU A 150 17.07 18.78 -6.05
C LEU A 150 17.16 17.70 -4.96
N PRO A 151 18.38 17.30 -4.54
CA PRO A 151 18.55 16.49 -3.35
C PRO A 151 17.99 17.19 -2.10
N GLN A 152 17.45 16.41 -1.16
CA GLN A 152 16.92 16.93 0.10
C GLN A 152 17.39 16.06 1.26
N ASP A 153 17.69 16.69 2.40
CA ASP A 153 18.14 16.02 3.62
C ASP A 153 17.26 16.46 4.80
N GLY A 154 16.99 15.52 5.71
CA GLY A 154 16.19 15.79 6.89
C GLY A 154 16.38 14.73 7.97
N GLN A 155 15.59 14.86 9.02
CA GLN A 155 15.53 13.88 10.11
C GLN A 155 14.09 13.78 10.61
N PHE A 156 13.74 12.62 11.15
CA PHE A 156 12.45 12.42 11.77
C PHE A 156 12.52 11.35 12.86
N THR A 157 11.56 11.38 13.77
CA THR A 157 11.38 10.37 14.82
C THR A 157 9.99 9.78 14.68
N VAL A 158 9.88 8.46 14.79
CA VAL A 158 8.61 7.71 14.76
C VAL A 158 8.56 6.73 15.92
N GLU A 159 7.37 6.50 16.46
CA GLU A 159 7.17 5.42 17.41
C GLU A 159 6.93 4.09 16.68
N LEU A 160 7.78 3.11 16.96
CA LEU A 160 7.72 1.78 16.39
C LEU A 160 7.77 0.76 17.52
N ALA A 161 6.71 -0.06 17.64
CA ALA A 161 6.56 -1.07 18.70
C ALA A 161 6.78 -0.51 20.13
N GLY A 162 6.32 0.73 20.37
CA GLY A 162 6.45 1.39 21.67
C GLY A 162 7.80 2.07 21.93
N ASN A 163 8.73 2.05 20.97
CA ASN A 163 10.02 2.72 21.08
C ASN A 163 10.09 3.91 20.12
N ALA A 164 10.58 5.05 20.59
CA ALA A 164 10.88 6.19 19.74
C ALA A 164 12.17 5.91 18.96
N VAL A 165 12.09 5.95 17.63
CA VAL A 165 13.19 5.65 16.73
C VAL A 165 13.44 6.81 15.80
N SER A 166 14.69 7.27 15.75
CA SER A 166 15.09 8.42 14.94
C SER A 166 15.83 7.97 13.68
N PHE A 167 15.51 8.62 12.56
CA PHE A 167 16.12 8.38 11.26
C PHE A 167 16.65 9.68 10.68
N ARG A 168 17.80 9.60 10.00
CA ARG A 168 18.18 10.58 8.98
C ARG A 168 17.60 10.15 7.66
N ILE A 169 17.09 11.09 6.88
CA ILE A 169 16.57 10.86 5.54
C ILE A 169 17.34 11.70 4.54
N ALA A 170 17.65 11.11 3.38
CA ALA A 170 18.14 11.80 2.21
C ALA A 170 17.35 11.36 0.98
N THR A 171 16.95 12.29 0.11
CA THR A 171 16.36 12.03 -1.20
C THR A 171 17.28 12.51 -2.31
N LEU A 172 17.33 11.77 -3.40
CA LEU A 172 18.14 12.08 -4.58
C LEU A 172 17.29 11.87 -5.85
N PRO A 173 17.14 12.90 -6.70
CA PRO A 173 16.51 12.75 -8.01
C PRO A 173 17.21 11.67 -8.85
N CYS A 174 16.44 10.76 -9.43
CA CYS A 174 16.93 9.66 -10.25
C CYS A 174 16.04 9.47 -11.49
N ARG A 175 16.48 8.65 -12.45
CA ARG A 175 15.60 8.24 -13.54
C ARG A 175 14.43 7.44 -12.96
N GLY A 176 13.20 7.84 -13.26
CA GLY A 176 11.99 7.14 -12.81
C GLY A 176 11.48 7.53 -11.42
N GLY A 177 12.07 8.55 -10.77
CA GLY A 177 11.58 9.08 -9.49
C GLY A 177 12.69 9.58 -8.59
N GLU A 178 12.53 9.40 -7.28
CA GLU A 178 13.56 9.73 -6.30
C GLU A 178 14.04 8.48 -5.58
N LYS A 179 15.35 8.40 -5.39
CA LYS A 179 15.96 7.46 -4.46
C LYS A 179 15.91 8.06 -3.06
N VAL A 180 15.44 7.29 -2.09
CA VAL A 180 15.41 7.64 -0.67
C VAL A 180 16.34 6.71 0.09
N VAL A 181 17.15 7.29 0.97
CA VAL A 181 17.96 6.54 1.93
C VAL A 181 17.58 6.99 3.33
N LEU A 182 17.23 6.02 4.18
CA LEU A 182 17.00 6.23 5.60
C LEU A 182 18.18 5.62 6.35
N ARG A 183 18.78 6.38 7.27
CA ARG A 183 19.80 5.86 8.19
C ARG A 183 19.24 5.87 9.60
N LEU A 184 19.30 4.71 10.25
CA LEU A 184 18.95 4.59 11.66
C LEU A 184 19.97 5.38 12.49
N LEU A 185 19.49 6.25 13.38
CA LEU A 185 20.32 6.90 14.37
C LEU A 185 20.31 6.04 15.63
N GLN A 186 21.48 5.50 16.01
CA GLN A 186 21.61 4.85 17.32
C GLN A 186 21.51 5.94 18.40
N GLN A 187 20.60 5.75 19.37
CA GLN A 187 20.71 6.47 20.64
C GLN A 187 21.96 5.97 21.35
N VAL A 188 22.84 6.90 21.71
CA VAL A 188 24.01 6.68 22.57
C VAL A 188 23.54 6.60 24.02
#